data_AF-A0A1I8NSS9-F1
#
_entry.id   AF-A0A1I8NSS9-F1
#
_cell.length_a   1.000
_cell.length_b   1.000
_cell.length_c   1.000
_cell.angle_alpha   90.00
_cell.angle_beta   90.00
_cell.angle_gamma   90.00
#
_symmetry.space_group_name_H-M   'P 1'
#
loop_
_entity.id
_entity.type
_entity.pdbx_description
1 polymer ?
#
loop_
_entity_poly.entity_id
_entity_poly.type
_entity_poly.pdbx_seq_one_letter_code
_entity_poly.pdbx_strand_id
1 'polypeptide(L)'
;MVSKLDESVGRIIHSLGKASRLDNSIVLFYSDNGGPTVGTFNNTGSNWPLRGQKFSPWEGAVRVPAAIWSPLLKKKSSISEQPIYVGDFLPTLAAAANIKIKHKIDGVNVWPHLMSGKPFGWTSKDKETELFETFEDIWNLTSDMNDQYKYLKAHKTEGWPLNNLEPDFLHSLNEIWNLTSYTKDQYNHLMTVEPDGGSLQHKEPEILHMMDEIWNLTSYMRGQYKYILGTTIDGQYDGVLSQRNPNVIDPRDGKYEQTIKSTLTSKALGKYDDKKLSNELIRKLRSKSEIVCPNSGTPCDALSEECLYNIWLDPCEQNNLARHPKYAKILNEMRQGVEFFRSTAVPPKTGGIKPEYGPSRHNCLWSNYLEEAPTDYILQCDYGSPPCQT
;
A
#
# COMPACT_ATOMS: atom_id res chain seq x y z
N MET A 1 -0.16 -1.87 -24.43
CA MET A 1 -0.19 -0.69 -23.54
C MET A 1 0.90 -0.74 -22.47
N VAL A 2 0.96 -1.77 -21.61
CA VAL A 2 1.95 -1.89 -20.52
C VAL A 2 3.41 -1.71 -20.99
N SER A 3 3.80 -2.32 -22.12
CA SER A 3 5.16 -2.14 -22.66
C SER A 3 5.48 -0.68 -23.03
N LYS A 4 4.48 0.10 -23.46
CA LYS A 4 4.65 1.53 -23.76
C LYS A 4 4.70 2.39 -22.50
N LEU A 5 3.98 2.00 -21.44
CA LEU A 5 4.14 2.60 -20.13
C LEU A 5 5.57 2.40 -19.60
N ASP A 6 6.08 1.17 -19.63
CA ASP A 6 7.45 0.84 -19.22
C ASP A 6 8.51 1.61 -20.04
N GLU A 7 8.36 1.66 -21.37
CA GLU A 7 9.21 2.49 -22.23
C GLU A 7 9.17 3.98 -21.83
N SER A 8 7.99 4.52 -21.50
CA SER A 8 7.82 5.92 -21.13
C SER A 8 8.47 6.24 -19.79
N VAL A 9 8.26 5.39 -18.77
CA VAL A 9 8.97 5.47 -17.48
C VAL A 9 10.48 5.43 -17.71
N GLY A 10 10.97 4.50 -18.54
CA GLY A 10 12.38 4.41 -18.88
C GLY A 10 12.95 5.68 -19.53
N ARG A 11 12.19 6.38 -20.38
CA ARG A 11 12.61 7.67 -20.96
C ARG A 11 12.68 8.77 -19.91
N ILE A 12 11.76 8.82 -18.96
CA ILE A 12 11.79 9.78 -17.84
C ILE A 12 13.04 9.55 -17.00
N ILE A 13 13.27 8.31 -16.54
CA ILE A 13 14.43 7.95 -15.72
C ILE A 13 15.75 8.24 -16.45
N HIS A 14 15.83 7.88 -17.74
CA HIS A 14 17.00 8.17 -18.56
C HIS A 14 17.27 9.67 -18.71
N SER A 15 16.22 10.47 -18.90
CA SER A 15 16.34 11.93 -19.02
C SER A 15 16.81 12.57 -17.71
N LEU A 16 16.25 12.14 -16.57
CA LEU A 16 16.69 12.56 -15.24
C LEU A 16 18.14 12.16 -14.96
N GLY A 17 18.55 10.95 -15.40
CA GLY A 17 19.92 10.46 -15.28
C GLY A 17 20.91 11.27 -16.11
N LYS A 18 20.56 11.60 -17.36
CA LYS A 18 21.36 12.47 -18.23
C LYS A 18 21.50 13.89 -17.70
N ALA A 19 20.47 14.40 -17.02
CA ALA A 19 20.47 15.73 -16.41
C ALA A 19 21.12 15.75 -15.01
N SER A 20 21.71 14.64 -14.55
CA SER A 20 22.28 14.49 -13.20
C SER A 20 21.30 14.91 -12.09
N ARG A 21 20.00 14.60 -12.27
CA ARG A 21 18.96 14.89 -11.28
C ARG A 21 18.64 13.71 -10.36
N LEU A 22 19.08 12.51 -10.72
CA LEU A 22 18.80 11.29 -9.97
C LEU A 22 19.55 11.19 -8.63
N ASP A 23 20.65 11.91 -8.43
CA ASP A 23 21.51 11.82 -7.22
C ASP A 23 20.78 12.20 -5.92
N ASN A 24 19.72 13.00 -6.01
CA ASN A 24 18.87 13.40 -4.89
C ASN A 24 17.39 13.34 -5.27
N SER A 25 16.99 12.28 -5.97
CA SER A 25 15.60 12.05 -6.37
C SER A 25 14.96 10.91 -5.60
N ILE A 26 13.64 11.01 -5.43
CA ILE A 26 12.77 9.89 -5.06
C ILE A 26 11.85 9.64 -6.25
N VAL A 27 11.85 8.40 -6.73
CA VAL A 27 10.94 7.94 -7.78
C VAL A 27 9.98 6.95 -7.15
N LEU A 28 8.70 7.30 -7.14
CA LEU A 28 7.62 6.43 -6.70
C LEU A 28 6.80 6.03 -7.93
N PHE A 29 6.67 4.73 -8.16
CA PHE A 29 5.80 4.14 -9.17
C PHE A 29 4.75 3.29 -8.45
N TYR A 30 3.47 3.48 -8.76
CA TYR A 30 2.38 2.65 -8.24
C TYR A 30 1.17 2.71 -9.18
N SER A 31 0.27 1.74 -9.09
CA SER A 31 -1.05 1.78 -9.76
C SER A 31 -2.09 2.45 -8.87
N ASP A 32 -3.10 3.08 -9.44
CA ASP A 32 -4.22 3.68 -8.71
C ASP A 32 -5.21 2.63 -8.16
N ASN A 33 -5.44 1.57 -8.92
CA ASN A 33 -6.31 0.44 -8.58
C ASN A 33 -5.88 -0.84 -9.33
N GLY A 34 -6.50 -1.96 -8.97
CA GLY A 34 -6.44 -3.22 -9.71
C GLY A 34 -7.00 -3.13 -11.13
N GLY A 35 -6.70 -4.11 -11.97
CA GLY A 35 -7.18 -4.16 -13.36
C GLY A 35 -8.63 -4.63 -13.47
N PRO A 36 -9.46 -4.06 -14.36
CA PRO A 36 -10.80 -4.57 -14.67
C PRO A 36 -10.69 -5.74 -15.67
N THR A 37 -10.96 -6.95 -15.22
CA THR A 37 -10.77 -8.20 -15.99
C THR A 37 -12.06 -8.75 -16.62
N VAL A 38 -13.22 -8.43 -16.05
CA VAL A 38 -14.57 -8.79 -16.52
C VAL A 38 -15.52 -7.59 -16.44
N GLY A 39 -16.68 -7.68 -17.13
CA GLY A 39 -17.69 -6.63 -17.18
C GLY A 39 -17.48 -5.58 -18.29
N THR A 40 -18.30 -4.53 -18.29
CA THR A 40 -18.38 -3.51 -19.36
C THR A 40 -17.07 -2.77 -19.63
N PHE A 41 -16.22 -2.64 -18.61
CA PHE A 41 -14.94 -1.93 -18.70
C PHE A 41 -13.74 -2.88 -18.71
N ASN A 42 -13.96 -4.17 -19.05
CA ASN A 42 -12.89 -5.14 -19.03
C ASN A 42 -11.77 -4.79 -20.02
N ASN A 43 -10.56 -5.16 -19.64
CA ASN A 43 -9.39 -5.05 -20.49
C ASN A 43 -8.46 -6.25 -20.25
N THR A 44 -7.27 -6.22 -20.86
CA THR A 44 -6.27 -7.30 -20.74
C THR A 44 -5.47 -7.24 -19.43
N GLY A 45 -5.97 -6.55 -18.40
CA GLY A 45 -5.39 -6.50 -17.07
C GLY A 45 -5.47 -7.86 -16.38
N SER A 46 -4.64 -8.06 -15.36
CA SER A 46 -4.61 -9.29 -14.59
C SER A 46 -4.29 -8.97 -13.14
N ASN A 47 -5.15 -9.44 -12.24
CA ASN A 47 -4.90 -9.40 -10.79
C ASN A 47 -4.42 -10.75 -10.25
N TRP A 48 -4.20 -11.74 -11.13
CA TRP A 48 -3.71 -13.07 -10.75
C TRP A 48 -2.49 -12.96 -9.81
N PRO A 49 -2.50 -13.62 -8.63
CA PRO A 49 -3.48 -14.60 -8.17
C PRO A 49 -4.53 -14.09 -7.15
N LEU A 50 -4.67 -12.77 -7.04
CA LEU A 50 -5.56 -12.13 -6.09
C LEU A 50 -7.02 -12.24 -6.52
N ARG A 51 -7.91 -12.28 -5.52
CA ARG A 51 -9.36 -12.27 -5.71
C ARG A 51 -9.84 -10.92 -6.21
N GLY A 52 -10.79 -10.94 -7.13
CA GLY A 52 -11.52 -9.77 -7.60
C GLY A 52 -10.73 -8.79 -8.47
N GLN A 53 -11.31 -7.61 -8.66
CA GLN A 53 -10.86 -6.62 -9.62
C GLN A 53 -11.26 -5.19 -9.28
N LYS A 54 -10.86 -4.22 -10.12
CA LYS A 54 -11.37 -2.84 -10.03
C LYS A 54 -12.88 -2.81 -9.73
N PHE A 55 -13.28 -1.89 -8.84
CA PHE A 55 -14.64 -1.74 -8.30
C PHE A 55 -15.08 -2.76 -7.26
N SER A 56 -14.26 -3.73 -6.85
CA SER A 56 -14.63 -4.70 -5.80
C SER A 56 -13.84 -4.50 -4.49
N PRO A 57 -14.26 -5.08 -3.34
CA PRO A 57 -13.56 -4.92 -2.05
C PRO A 57 -12.30 -5.78 -1.86
N TRP A 58 -12.03 -6.67 -2.82
CA TRP A 58 -11.04 -7.75 -2.73
C TRP A 58 -9.60 -7.26 -2.96
N GLU A 59 -8.61 -8.05 -2.55
CA GLU A 59 -7.18 -7.74 -2.69
C GLU A 59 -6.80 -7.44 -4.15
N GLY A 60 -7.39 -8.10 -5.13
CA GLY A 60 -7.14 -7.83 -6.55
C GLY A 60 -7.60 -6.46 -7.03
N ALA A 61 -8.39 -5.74 -6.23
CA ALA A 61 -8.82 -4.36 -6.50
C ALA A 61 -7.90 -3.33 -5.83
N VAL A 62 -7.41 -3.63 -4.62
CA VAL A 62 -6.76 -2.65 -3.73
C VAL A 62 -5.27 -2.87 -3.55
N ARG A 63 -4.79 -4.11 -3.71
CA ARG A 63 -3.37 -4.47 -3.63
C ARG A 63 -2.74 -4.40 -5.01
N VAL A 64 -1.95 -3.35 -5.21
CA VAL A 64 -1.40 -2.96 -6.51
C VAL A 64 0.12 -3.04 -6.57
N PRO A 65 0.74 -3.17 -7.76
CA PRO A 65 2.19 -3.08 -7.88
C PRO A 65 2.66 -1.67 -7.51
N ALA A 66 3.69 -1.62 -6.66
CA ALA A 66 4.38 -0.38 -6.29
C ALA A 66 5.89 -0.62 -6.18
N ALA A 67 6.67 0.42 -6.50
CA ALA A 67 8.11 0.44 -6.34
C ALA A 67 8.56 1.84 -5.97
N ILE A 68 9.50 1.93 -5.03
CA ILE A 68 10.19 3.17 -4.70
C ILE A 68 11.68 3.02 -4.98
N TRP A 69 12.26 4.03 -5.62
CA TRP A 69 13.68 4.11 -5.91
C TRP A 69 14.23 5.46 -5.44
N SER A 70 15.38 5.43 -4.78
CA SER A 70 16.17 6.61 -4.47
C SER A 70 17.60 6.18 -4.11
N PRO A 71 18.65 6.94 -4.47
CA PRO A 71 20.00 6.67 -3.99
C PRO A 71 20.14 6.86 -2.48
N LEU A 72 19.17 7.53 -1.84
CA LEU A 72 19.14 7.81 -0.40
C LEU A 72 18.72 6.60 0.45
N LEU A 73 18.13 5.57 -0.16
CA LEU A 73 17.72 4.36 0.56
C LEU A 73 18.95 3.51 0.89
N LYS A 74 19.09 3.08 2.16
CA LYS A 74 20.21 2.20 2.57
C LYS A 74 20.03 0.78 2.06
N LYS A 75 18.79 0.29 1.99
CA LYS A 75 18.47 -1.09 1.60
C LYS A 75 17.92 -1.14 0.18
N LYS A 76 18.82 -1.09 -0.80
CA LYS A 76 18.48 -1.26 -2.22
C LYS A 76 18.25 -2.73 -2.56
N SER A 77 17.64 -2.96 -3.73
CA SER A 77 17.44 -4.32 -4.28
C SER A 77 16.76 -5.25 -3.27
N SER A 78 15.66 -4.80 -2.68
CA SER A 78 14.90 -5.55 -1.67
C SER A 78 13.39 -5.42 -1.89
N ILE A 79 12.65 -6.36 -1.30
CA ILE A 79 11.17 -6.35 -1.26
C ILE A 79 10.76 -5.92 0.14
N SER A 80 9.82 -4.98 0.23
CA SER A 80 9.16 -4.63 1.49
C SER A 80 7.87 -5.44 1.62
N GLU A 81 7.66 -5.99 2.81
CA GLU A 81 6.40 -6.66 3.19
C GLU A 81 5.54 -5.77 4.09
N GLN A 82 5.97 -4.52 4.32
CA GLN A 82 5.25 -3.56 5.12
C GLN A 82 3.96 -3.15 4.39
N PRO A 83 2.79 -3.24 5.03
CA PRO A 83 1.57 -2.62 4.51
C PRO A 83 1.76 -1.11 4.41
N ILE A 84 1.58 -0.58 3.20
CA ILE A 84 1.61 0.85 2.89
C ILE A 84 0.40 1.12 2.00
N TYR A 85 -0.36 2.16 2.30
CA TYR A 85 -1.47 2.59 1.44
C TYR A 85 -1.21 4.01 0.90
N VAL A 86 -1.99 4.41 -0.11
CA VAL A 86 -1.78 5.67 -0.84
C VAL A 86 -1.77 6.91 0.07
N GLY A 87 -2.51 6.89 1.20
CA GLY A 87 -2.52 7.99 2.17
C GLY A 87 -1.19 8.21 2.86
N ASP A 88 -0.35 7.18 2.99
CA ASP A 88 0.98 7.26 3.61
C ASP A 88 1.98 8.03 2.75
N PHE A 89 1.74 8.14 1.43
CA PHE A 89 2.70 8.81 0.54
C PHE A 89 2.84 10.29 0.82
N LEU A 90 1.75 10.99 1.17
CA LEU A 90 1.80 12.41 1.49
C LEU A 90 2.74 12.71 2.69
N PRO A 91 2.53 12.16 3.90
CA PRO A 91 3.44 12.38 5.03
C PRO A 91 4.85 11.86 4.77
N THR A 92 4.98 10.74 4.05
CA THR A 92 6.28 10.14 3.73
C THR A 92 7.12 11.04 2.82
N LEU A 93 6.54 11.52 1.72
CA LEU A 93 7.24 12.40 0.77
C LEU A 93 7.44 13.80 1.34
N ALA A 94 6.50 14.30 2.14
CA ALA A 94 6.68 15.56 2.86
C ALA A 94 7.86 15.49 3.83
N ALA A 95 7.95 14.42 4.64
CA ALA A 95 9.08 14.20 5.54
C ALA A 95 10.40 14.08 4.77
N ALA A 96 10.42 13.34 3.67
CA ALA A 96 11.60 13.21 2.82
C ALA A 96 12.05 14.55 2.19
N ALA A 97 11.10 15.44 1.88
CA ALA A 97 11.34 16.79 1.37
C ALA A 97 11.53 17.85 2.48
N ASN A 98 11.54 17.45 3.77
CA ASN A 98 11.61 18.35 4.91
C ASN A 98 10.46 19.40 4.95
N ILE A 99 9.26 18.98 4.55
CA ILE A 99 8.03 19.79 4.54
C ILE A 99 7.16 19.42 5.74
N LYS A 100 6.78 20.43 6.54
CA LYS A 100 5.85 20.26 7.66
C LYS A 100 4.41 20.31 7.18
N ILE A 101 3.65 19.26 7.45
CA ILE A 101 2.20 19.22 7.23
C ILE A 101 1.50 19.92 8.41
N LYS A 102 0.57 20.83 8.10
CA LYS A 102 -0.13 21.67 9.10
C LYS A 102 -1.56 21.21 9.41
N HIS A 103 -2.07 20.24 8.65
CA HIS A 103 -3.44 19.73 8.79
C HIS A 103 -3.41 18.28 9.25
N LYS A 104 -4.50 17.84 9.87
CA LYS A 104 -4.68 16.44 10.22
C LYS A 104 -4.76 15.60 8.94
N ILE A 105 -4.05 14.48 8.94
CA ILE A 105 -3.99 13.50 7.86
C ILE A 105 -4.09 12.10 8.46
N ASP A 106 -4.58 11.14 7.69
CA ASP A 106 -4.75 9.75 8.16
C ASP A 106 -3.54 8.86 7.83
N GLY A 107 -2.69 9.29 6.90
CA GLY A 107 -1.48 8.56 6.52
C GLY A 107 -0.38 8.65 7.56
N VAL A 108 0.50 7.65 7.57
CA VAL A 108 1.69 7.62 8.43
C VAL A 108 2.97 7.86 7.64
N ASN A 109 3.94 8.53 8.27
CA ASN A 109 5.25 8.74 7.67
C ASN A 109 6.09 7.45 7.74
N VAL A 110 6.25 6.76 6.61
CA VAL A 110 7.08 5.55 6.49
C VAL A 110 8.50 5.83 5.98
N TRP A 111 8.90 7.09 5.81
CA TRP A 111 10.23 7.42 5.28
C TRP A 111 11.39 6.90 6.13
N PRO A 112 11.39 7.01 7.48
CA PRO A 112 12.44 6.44 8.31
C PRO A 112 12.58 4.91 8.17
N HIS A 113 11.46 4.22 7.95
CA HIS A 113 11.43 2.78 7.68
C HIS A 113 12.11 2.46 6.35
N LEU A 114 11.71 3.16 5.28
CA LEU A 114 12.29 2.96 3.94
C LEU A 114 13.80 3.24 3.94
N MET A 115 14.24 4.29 4.62
CA MET A 115 15.67 4.62 4.73
C MET A 115 16.47 3.58 5.51
N SER A 116 15.94 3.09 6.64
CA SER A 116 16.66 2.15 7.50
C SER A 116 16.60 0.70 7.02
N GLY A 117 15.58 0.34 6.23
CA GLY A 117 15.29 -1.03 5.81
C GLY A 117 14.83 -1.96 6.94
N LYS A 118 14.53 -1.41 8.13
CA LYS A 118 13.99 -2.11 9.31
C LYS A 118 12.49 -1.87 9.41
N PRO A 119 11.65 -2.91 9.55
CA PRO A 119 10.20 -2.76 9.57
C PRO A 119 9.66 -1.75 10.58
N PHE A 120 8.50 -1.17 10.25
CA PHE A 120 7.75 -0.29 11.14
C PHE A 120 6.57 -1.07 11.73
N GLY A 121 6.51 -1.26 13.05
CA GLY A 121 5.42 -2.03 13.63
C GLY A 121 5.44 -3.51 13.23
N TRP A 122 4.26 -4.11 13.13
CA TRP A 122 4.03 -5.52 12.82
C TRP A 122 4.32 -5.83 11.35
N THR A 123 4.92 -6.98 11.09
CA THR A 123 5.24 -7.49 9.75
C THR A 123 4.63 -8.85 9.51
N SER A 124 4.53 -9.23 8.24
CA SER A 124 4.26 -10.61 7.85
C SER A 124 5.33 -11.62 8.31
N LYS A 125 6.42 -11.22 8.99
CA LYS A 125 7.37 -12.16 9.61
C LYS A 125 7.04 -12.48 11.06
N ASP A 126 6.12 -11.75 11.67
CA ASP A 126 5.53 -12.10 12.95
C ASP A 126 4.53 -13.27 12.81
N LYS A 127 4.44 -13.85 11.59
CA LYS A 127 3.70 -15.06 11.19
C LYS A 127 3.77 -16.25 12.15
N GLU A 128 4.83 -16.38 12.93
CA GLU A 128 5.07 -17.56 13.78
C GLU A 128 4.78 -17.33 15.27
N THR A 129 4.59 -16.08 15.72
CA THR A 129 4.47 -15.81 17.16
C THR A 129 3.06 -16.03 17.71
N GLU A 130 2.03 -16.06 16.86
CA GLU A 130 0.64 -16.37 17.29
C GLU A 130 0.30 -17.87 17.26
N LEU A 131 1.19 -18.74 16.75
CA LEU A 131 0.96 -20.19 16.73
C LEU A 131 1.34 -20.90 18.03
N PHE A 132 1.95 -20.20 19.00
CA PHE A 132 2.41 -20.75 20.29
C PHE A 132 1.71 -20.17 21.52
N GLU A 133 0.53 -19.56 21.38
CA GLU A 133 -0.24 -19.12 22.55
C GLU A 133 -1.06 -20.26 23.18
N THR A 134 -0.37 -21.32 23.62
CA THR A 134 -0.86 -22.15 24.72
C THR A 134 0.08 -21.95 25.92
N PHE A 135 -0.51 -21.57 27.05
CA PHE A 135 0.17 -21.18 28.30
C PHE A 135 1.20 -22.22 28.80
N GLU A 136 1.15 -23.47 28.34
CA GLU A 136 2.08 -24.54 28.71
C GLU A 136 3.46 -24.44 28.04
N ASP A 137 3.57 -23.89 26.82
CA ASP A 137 4.86 -23.76 26.13
C ASP A 137 5.73 -22.65 26.77
N ILE A 138 5.07 -21.63 27.34
CA ILE A 138 5.72 -20.52 28.04
C ILE A 138 6.38 -21.01 29.34
N TRP A 139 5.78 -22.00 30.03
CA TRP A 139 6.36 -22.51 31.28
C TRP A 139 7.62 -23.35 31.03
N ASN A 140 7.63 -24.19 29.98
CA ASN A 140 8.79 -25.03 29.64
C ASN A 140 9.99 -24.26 29.06
N LEU A 141 9.76 -23.07 28.49
CA LEU A 141 10.85 -22.19 28.05
C LEU A 141 11.48 -21.37 29.21
N THR A 142 10.79 -21.27 30.35
CA THR A 142 11.27 -20.51 31.51
C THR A 142 12.08 -21.32 32.53
N SER A 143 12.18 -22.64 32.38
CA SER A 143 12.97 -23.48 33.28
C SER A 143 14.43 -23.66 32.88
N ASP A 144 14.86 -23.22 31.69
CA ASP A 144 16.18 -23.60 31.15
C ASP A 144 17.07 -22.46 30.63
N MET A 145 16.76 -21.19 30.92
CA MET A 145 17.73 -20.11 30.70
C MET A 145 17.71 -19.08 31.83
N ASN A 146 18.74 -19.20 32.67
CA ASN A 146 19.15 -18.15 33.60
C ASN A 146 19.56 -16.90 32.82
N ASP A 147 19.13 -15.77 33.38
CA ASP A 147 19.71 -14.44 33.28
C ASP A 147 19.30 -13.47 32.14
N GLN A 148 18.62 -12.42 32.62
CA GLN A 148 18.67 -11.01 32.21
C GLN A 148 17.67 -10.51 31.12
N TYR A 149 16.65 -9.82 31.66
CA TYR A 149 15.72 -8.82 31.08
C TYR A 149 14.45 -9.28 30.36
N LYS A 150 13.39 -9.24 31.18
CA LYS A 150 11.96 -9.41 30.94
C LYS A 150 11.36 -8.04 30.60
N TYR A 151 10.68 -7.90 29.46
CA TYR A 151 9.66 -6.84 29.26
C TYR A 151 8.44 -7.41 28.54
N LEU A 152 7.46 -7.82 29.35
CA LEU A 152 6.05 -7.85 29.01
C LEU A 152 5.43 -6.63 29.73
N LYS A 153 4.71 -5.74 29.03
CA LYS A 153 3.69 -4.94 29.70
C LYS A 153 2.48 -4.65 28.83
N ALA A 154 1.36 -5.09 29.37
CA ALA A 154 -0.01 -4.89 28.95
C ALA A 154 -0.49 -3.43 29.11
N HIS A 155 -1.59 -3.12 28.44
CA HIS A 155 -2.23 -1.81 28.36
C HIS A 155 -2.80 -1.25 29.69
N LYS A 156 -2.74 0.09 29.77
CA LYS A 156 -3.57 1.09 30.50
C LYS A 156 -3.56 1.13 32.05
N THR A 157 -3.05 2.23 32.62
CA THR A 157 -3.78 3.28 33.38
C THR A 157 -2.80 4.21 34.14
N GLU A 158 -3.13 5.51 34.14
CA GLU A 158 -2.75 6.62 35.05
C GLU A 158 -1.26 6.97 35.31
N GLY A 159 -1.00 8.27 35.38
CA GLY A 159 0.33 8.89 35.26
C GLY A 159 1.20 8.85 36.50
N TRP A 160 2.51 8.83 36.28
CA TRP A 160 3.58 9.14 37.25
C TRP A 160 4.77 9.83 36.53
N PRO A 161 5.51 10.73 37.19
CA PRO A 161 6.49 11.61 36.56
C PRO A 161 7.84 10.93 36.30
N LEU A 162 8.45 11.23 35.14
CA LEU A 162 9.80 10.83 34.78
C LEU A 162 10.82 11.71 35.52
N ASN A 163 11.44 11.18 36.57
CA ASN A 163 12.75 11.59 37.03
C ASN A 163 13.51 10.34 37.46
N ASN A 164 14.76 10.23 36.99
CA ASN A 164 15.76 9.18 37.23
C ASN A 164 15.95 8.19 36.06
N LEU A 165 16.75 8.62 35.07
CA LEU A 165 17.61 7.71 34.31
C LEU A 165 19.04 8.26 34.31
N GLU A 166 20.00 7.37 34.52
CA GLU A 166 21.42 7.65 34.78
C GLU A 166 22.18 8.19 33.54
N PRO A 167 23.27 8.98 33.73
CA PRO A 167 24.02 9.64 32.65
C PRO A 167 24.76 8.71 31.67
N ASP A 168 24.99 7.44 32.01
CA ASP A 168 25.98 6.60 31.31
C ASP A 168 25.43 5.89 30.05
N PHE A 169 24.13 5.97 29.78
CA PHE A 169 23.53 5.42 28.55
C PHE A 169 23.79 6.29 27.30
N LEU A 170 24.12 7.57 27.48
CA LEU A 170 24.33 8.51 26.38
C LEU A 170 25.75 8.49 25.80
N HIS A 171 26.72 7.88 26.49
CA HIS A 171 28.11 7.85 26.04
C HIS A 171 28.38 6.71 25.05
N SER A 172 27.73 5.55 25.24
CA SER A 172 27.89 4.35 24.40
C SER A 172 27.25 4.46 23.00
N LEU A 173 26.42 5.49 22.75
CA LEU A 173 25.81 5.73 21.44
C LEU A 173 26.66 6.58 20.49
N ASN A 174 27.68 7.29 20.99
CA ASN A 174 28.51 8.19 20.17
C ASN A 174 29.71 7.51 19.49
N GLU A 175 30.18 6.35 19.95
CA GLU A 175 31.33 5.67 19.33
C GLU A 175 30.98 4.79 18.12
N ILE A 176 29.70 4.49 17.90
CA ILE A 176 29.26 3.53 16.86
C ILE A 176 28.98 4.21 15.50
N TRP A 177 28.85 5.54 15.44
CA TRP A 177 28.36 6.23 14.23
C TRP A 177 29.34 7.28 13.72
N ASN A 178 30.49 6.82 13.22
CA ASN A 178 31.37 7.64 12.40
C ASN A 178 30.82 7.73 10.95
N LEU A 179 29.62 8.32 10.80
CA LEU A 179 29.03 8.66 9.51
C LEU A 179 29.36 10.13 9.19
N THR A 180 30.19 10.30 8.16
CA THR A 180 30.49 11.60 7.56
C THR A 180 29.22 12.20 6.94
N SER A 181 28.94 13.45 7.35
CA SER A 181 28.08 14.45 6.70
C SER A 181 26.59 14.14 6.46
N TYR A 182 25.89 13.59 7.46
CA TYR A 182 24.49 13.96 7.72
C TYR A 182 24.45 14.64 9.09
N THR A 183 24.17 15.94 9.12
CA THR A 183 24.13 16.69 10.38
C THR A 183 23.05 16.10 11.28
N LYS A 184 23.41 15.86 12.56
CA LYS A 184 22.55 15.33 13.64
C LYS A 184 21.15 15.97 13.69
N ASP A 185 21.05 17.23 13.26
CA ASP A 185 19.79 17.98 13.16
C ASP A 185 18.81 17.44 12.10
N GLN A 186 19.28 16.90 10.97
CA GLN A 186 18.41 16.30 9.95
C GLN A 186 17.84 14.96 10.41
N TYR A 187 18.62 14.16 11.15
CA TYR A 187 18.14 12.91 11.73
C TYR A 187 17.12 13.16 12.84
N ASN A 188 17.37 14.15 13.70
CA ASN A 188 16.43 14.54 14.73
C ASN A 188 15.14 15.12 14.13
N HIS A 189 15.21 15.87 13.02
CA HIS A 189 14.00 16.42 12.39
C HIS A 189 13.16 15.35 11.66
N LEU A 190 13.78 14.27 11.17
CA LEU A 190 13.08 13.11 10.62
C LEU A 190 12.40 12.25 11.70
N MET A 191 12.88 12.35 12.94
CA MET A 191 12.34 11.66 14.12
C MET A 191 11.49 12.57 15.01
N THR A 192 11.34 13.87 14.70
CA THR A 192 10.40 14.75 15.41
C THR A 192 8.97 14.37 15.06
N VAL A 193 8.51 13.36 15.80
CA VAL A 193 7.30 13.34 16.62
C VAL A 193 6.25 14.37 16.20
N GLU A 194 5.05 13.85 15.96
CA GLU A 194 3.81 14.62 16.05
C GLU A 194 3.82 15.54 17.28
N PRO A 195 3.05 16.64 17.31
CA PRO A 195 3.06 17.61 18.41
C PRO A 195 2.81 17.04 19.82
N ASP A 196 2.48 15.76 19.94
CA ASP A 196 1.93 15.12 21.13
C ASP A 196 2.93 14.19 21.86
N GLY A 197 4.24 14.31 21.63
CA GLY A 197 5.26 13.73 22.52
C GLY A 197 5.23 12.20 22.68
N GLY A 198 4.57 11.47 21.78
CA GLY A 198 4.56 10.01 21.79
C GLY A 198 5.80 9.43 21.14
N SER A 199 6.56 8.61 21.86
CA SER A 199 7.46 7.61 21.26
C SER A 199 6.77 6.95 20.07
N LEU A 200 7.47 6.65 18.96
CA LEU A 200 6.97 5.87 17.81
C LEU A 200 6.27 4.60 18.32
N GLN A 201 4.97 4.69 18.59
CA GLN A 201 4.20 3.58 19.10
C GLN A 201 4.05 2.61 17.93
N HIS A 202 4.34 1.34 18.20
CA HIS A 202 4.04 0.23 17.30
C HIS A 202 2.52 0.14 17.12
N LYS A 203 1.94 1.01 16.30
CA LYS A 203 0.51 0.95 15.96
C LYS A 203 0.35 -0.12 14.89
N GLU A 204 -0.56 -1.04 15.16
CA GLU A 204 -1.01 -2.03 14.19
C GLU A 204 -1.51 -1.32 12.91
N PRO A 205 -1.12 -1.77 11.69
CA PRO A 205 -1.61 -1.17 10.46
C PRO A 205 -3.14 -1.21 10.40
N GLU A 206 -3.77 -0.08 10.07
CA GLU A 206 -5.23 0.07 10.09
C GLU A 206 -5.65 0.85 8.83
N ILE A 207 -6.39 0.21 7.92
CA ILE A 207 -6.72 0.75 6.60
C ILE A 207 -8.20 0.49 6.29
N LEU A 208 -8.98 1.56 6.18
CA LEU A 208 -10.32 1.51 5.60
C LEU A 208 -10.21 1.62 4.08
N HIS A 209 -10.39 0.52 3.37
CA HIS A 209 -10.28 0.47 1.92
C HIS A 209 -11.52 1.02 1.24
N MET A 210 -12.71 0.65 1.75
CA MET A 210 -13.96 1.26 1.32
C MET A 210 -15.03 1.18 2.42
N MET A 211 -15.91 2.17 2.40
CA MET A 211 -17.14 2.22 3.18
C MET A 211 -18.16 2.99 2.34
N ASP A 212 -19.14 2.28 1.79
CA ASP A 212 -20.14 2.80 0.89
C ASP A 212 -21.54 2.37 1.37
N GLU A 213 -22.32 3.35 1.83
CA GLU A 213 -23.66 3.13 2.37
C GLU A 213 -24.71 2.93 1.26
N ILE A 214 -24.41 3.28 0.00
CA ILE A 214 -25.31 3.06 -1.14
C ILE A 214 -25.25 1.59 -1.58
N TRP A 215 -24.05 1.05 -1.68
CA TRP A 215 -23.82 -0.36 -2.00
C TRP A 215 -23.85 -1.28 -0.78
N ASN A 216 -24.00 -0.71 0.43
CA ASN A 216 -23.87 -1.41 1.71
C ASN A 216 -22.60 -2.27 1.76
N LEU A 217 -21.48 -1.64 1.47
CA LEU A 217 -20.20 -2.29 1.22
C LEU A 217 -19.12 -1.73 2.11
N THR A 218 -18.39 -2.61 2.81
CA THR A 218 -17.25 -2.27 3.64
C THR A 218 -16.08 -3.20 3.36
N SER A 219 -14.88 -2.64 3.28
CA SER A 219 -13.61 -3.38 3.25
C SER A 219 -12.64 -2.69 4.20
N TYR A 220 -12.27 -3.39 5.27
CA TYR A 220 -11.51 -2.83 6.38
C TYR A 220 -10.41 -3.79 6.80
N MET A 221 -9.18 -3.29 6.94
CA MET A 221 -8.02 -4.05 7.36
C MET A 221 -7.49 -3.52 8.68
N ARG A 222 -7.16 -4.44 9.59
CA ARG A 222 -6.42 -4.16 10.81
C ARG A 222 -5.44 -5.29 11.09
N GLY A 223 -4.16 -4.95 11.17
CA GLY A 223 -3.07 -5.89 11.32
C GLY A 223 -3.02 -6.86 10.14
N GLN A 224 -3.15 -8.15 10.46
CA GLN A 224 -3.19 -9.21 9.46
C GLN A 224 -4.60 -9.55 8.97
N TYR A 225 -5.63 -8.96 9.58
CA TYR A 225 -7.01 -9.31 9.30
C TYR A 225 -7.67 -8.30 8.37
N LYS A 226 -8.47 -8.82 7.44
CA LYS A 226 -9.32 -8.04 6.55
C LYS A 226 -10.75 -8.51 6.68
N TYR A 227 -11.64 -7.56 6.96
CA TYR A 227 -13.08 -7.73 7.10
C TYR A 227 -13.78 -7.14 5.87
N ILE A 228 -14.72 -7.91 5.32
CA ILE A 228 -15.54 -7.50 4.19
C ILE A 228 -17.00 -7.79 4.51
N LEU A 229 -17.88 -6.82 4.23
CA LEU A 229 -19.32 -6.97 4.26
C LEU A 229 -19.88 -6.33 2.99
N GLY A 230 -20.64 -7.10 2.20
CA GLY A 230 -21.14 -6.64 0.91
C GLY A 230 -20.13 -6.76 -0.22
N THR A 231 -20.61 -6.49 -1.44
CA THR A 231 -19.80 -6.37 -2.66
C THR A 231 -20.52 -5.50 -3.69
N THR A 232 -19.90 -5.26 -4.83
CA THR A 232 -20.46 -4.50 -5.94
C THR A 232 -21.01 -5.40 -7.04
N ILE A 233 -21.95 -4.87 -7.84
CA ILE A 233 -22.44 -5.51 -9.07
C ILE A 233 -22.84 -6.97 -8.83
N ASP A 234 -23.58 -7.21 -7.73
CA ASP A 234 -24.10 -8.54 -7.36
C ASP A 234 -23.04 -9.66 -7.40
N GLY A 235 -21.81 -9.35 -6.96
CA GLY A 235 -20.71 -10.30 -6.85
C GLY A 235 -20.07 -10.70 -8.18
N GLN A 236 -20.47 -10.09 -9.31
CA GLN A 236 -19.88 -10.37 -10.63
C GLN A 236 -18.36 -10.16 -10.67
N TYR A 237 -17.83 -9.32 -9.77
CA TYR A 237 -16.42 -8.96 -9.70
C TYR A 237 -15.64 -9.68 -8.58
N ASP A 238 -16.24 -10.71 -7.95
CA ASP A 238 -15.68 -11.39 -6.77
C ASP A 238 -14.81 -12.60 -7.12
N GLY A 239 -14.75 -12.96 -8.40
CA GLY A 239 -14.04 -14.13 -8.87
C GLY A 239 -12.55 -14.07 -8.53
N VAL A 240 -12.01 -15.20 -8.07
CA VAL A 240 -10.58 -15.44 -8.08
C VAL A 240 -10.23 -15.75 -9.54
N LEU A 241 -9.50 -14.85 -10.22
CA LEU A 241 -8.74 -15.28 -11.38
C LEU A 241 -7.90 -16.45 -10.85
N SER A 242 -8.01 -17.65 -11.40
CA SER A 242 -7.34 -18.88 -10.92
C SER A 242 -6.16 -19.31 -11.80
N GLN A 243 -5.96 -18.59 -12.90
CA GLN A 243 -4.87 -18.80 -13.84
C GLN A 243 -4.72 -17.55 -14.70
N ARG A 244 -3.46 -17.22 -15.04
CA ARG A 244 -3.17 -16.26 -16.10
C ARG A 244 -3.73 -16.81 -17.42
N ASN A 245 -4.36 -15.97 -18.24
CA ASN A 245 -4.79 -16.38 -19.58
C ASN A 245 -3.59 -16.97 -20.35
N PRO A 246 -3.61 -18.28 -20.69
CA PRO A 246 -2.45 -18.96 -21.25
C PRO A 246 -2.13 -18.48 -22.67
N ASN A 247 -3.08 -17.82 -23.35
CA ASN A 247 -2.89 -17.27 -24.69
C ASN A 247 -2.21 -15.88 -24.67
N VAL A 248 -1.98 -15.30 -23.49
CA VAL A 248 -1.31 -13.99 -23.32
C VAL A 248 0.07 -14.21 -22.70
N ILE A 249 0.94 -14.87 -23.47
CA ILE A 249 2.35 -15.05 -23.12
C ILE A 249 3.10 -13.81 -23.57
N ASP A 250 3.81 -13.17 -22.65
CA ASP A 250 4.72 -12.09 -23.01
C ASP A 250 5.95 -12.71 -23.69
N PRO A 251 6.22 -12.44 -24.98
CA PRO A 251 7.37 -13.02 -25.67
C PRO A 251 8.71 -12.64 -25.02
N ARG A 252 8.74 -11.60 -24.18
CA ARG A 252 9.91 -11.19 -23.40
C ARG A 252 10.18 -12.12 -22.22
N ASP A 253 9.22 -12.91 -21.78
CA ASP A 253 9.35 -13.79 -20.61
C ASP A 253 10.43 -14.86 -20.82
N GLY A 254 10.56 -15.39 -22.04
CA GLY A 254 11.65 -16.32 -22.40
C GLY A 254 13.06 -15.71 -22.40
N LYS A 255 13.17 -14.39 -22.31
CA LYS A 255 14.43 -13.63 -22.21
C LYS A 255 14.34 -12.58 -21.10
N TYR A 256 13.68 -12.92 -20.00
CA TYR A 256 13.28 -11.95 -18.98
C TYR A 256 14.47 -11.16 -18.43
N GLU A 257 15.56 -11.83 -18.03
CA GLU A 257 16.72 -11.17 -17.44
C GLU A 257 17.44 -10.27 -18.45
N GLN A 258 17.55 -10.70 -19.70
CA GLN A 258 18.12 -9.90 -20.77
C GLN A 258 17.26 -8.66 -21.02
N THR A 259 15.93 -8.82 -21.04
CA THR A 259 14.97 -7.72 -21.22
C THR A 259 15.15 -6.67 -20.13
N ILE A 260 15.11 -7.07 -18.85
CA ILE A 260 15.28 -6.16 -17.70
C ILE A 260 16.60 -5.38 -17.80
N LYS A 261 17.72 -6.08 -18.03
CA LYS A 261 19.06 -5.47 -18.13
C LYS A 261 19.20 -4.51 -19.31
N SER A 262 18.42 -4.71 -20.38
CA SER A 262 18.49 -3.90 -21.59
C SER A 262 17.67 -2.60 -21.53
N THR A 263 16.76 -2.48 -20.55
CA THR A 263 15.86 -1.33 -20.39
C THR A 263 16.64 -0.02 -20.20
N LEU A 264 16.02 1.10 -20.61
CA LEU A 264 16.55 2.43 -20.35
C LEU A 264 16.68 2.69 -18.83
N THR A 265 15.71 2.23 -18.04
CA THR A 265 15.73 2.30 -16.59
C THR A 265 16.97 1.61 -16.02
N SER A 266 17.23 0.35 -16.36
CA SER A 266 18.40 -0.38 -15.84
C SER A 266 19.72 0.29 -16.24
N LYS A 267 19.83 0.80 -17.47
CA LYS A 267 21.02 1.53 -17.93
C LYS A 267 21.25 2.84 -17.17
N ALA A 268 20.19 3.62 -16.94
CA ALA A 268 20.27 4.90 -16.25
C ALA A 268 20.54 4.74 -14.75
N LEU A 269 19.96 3.70 -14.13
CA LEU A 269 20.07 3.46 -12.69
C LEU A 269 21.33 2.68 -12.30
N GLY A 270 21.97 1.96 -13.23
CA GLY A 270 23.07 1.03 -12.91
C GLY A 270 24.28 1.66 -12.22
N LYS A 271 24.50 2.97 -12.34
CA LYS A 271 25.56 3.68 -11.59
C LYS A 271 25.26 3.86 -10.10
N TYR A 272 24.01 3.68 -9.69
CA TYR A 272 23.54 3.80 -8.30
C TYR A 272 23.41 2.45 -7.59
N ASP A 273 23.60 1.35 -8.32
CA ASP A 273 23.53 0.00 -7.78
C ASP A 273 24.72 -0.26 -6.85
N ASP A 274 24.46 -0.66 -5.61
CA ASP A 274 25.53 -1.09 -4.68
C ASP A 274 26.22 -2.37 -5.20
N LYS A 275 25.47 -3.20 -5.93
CA LYS A 275 25.94 -4.41 -6.61
C LYS A 275 25.32 -4.47 -8.00
N LYS A 276 26.16 -4.72 -9.01
CA LYS A 276 25.73 -4.86 -10.40
C LYS A 276 24.58 -5.87 -10.53
N LEU A 277 23.54 -5.50 -11.25
CA LEU A 277 22.37 -6.34 -11.50
C LEU A 277 22.74 -7.68 -12.17
N SER A 278 22.61 -8.78 -11.43
CA SER A 278 22.88 -10.15 -11.90
C SER A 278 21.60 -10.89 -12.28
N ASN A 279 21.70 -11.98 -13.06
CA ASN A 279 20.54 -12.82 -13.39
C ASN A 279 19.95 -13.45 -12.11
N GLU A 280 20.82 -13.88 -11.19
CA GLU A 280 20.43 -14.43 -9.90
C GLU A 280 19.64 -13.41 -9.07
N LEU A 281 20.08 -12.16 -8.99
CA LEU A 281 19.38 -11.12 -8.25
C LEU A 281 18.00 -10.84 -8.86
N ILE A 282 17.89 -10.77 -10.19
CA ILE A 282 16.61 -10.59 -10.89
C ILE A 282 15.65 -11.72 -10.55
N ARG A 283 16.09 -12.98 -10.65
CA ARG A 283 15.26 -14.16 -10.32
C ARG A 283 14.86 -14.18 -8.86
N LYS A 284 15.80 -13.88 -7.96
CA LYS A 284 15.57 -13.82 -6.51
C LYS A 284 14.52 -12.77 -6.15
N LEU A 285 14.61 -11.57 -6.73
CA LEU A 285 13.62 -10.51 -6.50
C LEU A 285 12.25 -10.90 -7.04
N ARG A 286 12.19 -11.44 -8.27
CA ARG A 286 10.93 -11.92 -8.87
C ARG A 286 10.25 -12.99 -8.02
N SER A 287 11.00 -14.01 -7.60
CA SER A 287 10.47 -15.08 -6.75
C SER A 287 10.02 -14.55 -5.38
N LYS A 288 10.75 -13.60 -4.78
CA LYS A 288 10.34 -12.99 -3.51
C LYS A 288 9.13 -12.07 -3.61
N SER A 289 8.86 -11.50 -4.79
CA SER A 289 7.67 -10.69 -5.03
C SER A 289 6.44 -11.52 -5.42
N GLU A 290 6.60 -12.82 -5.63
CA GLU A 290 5.52 -13.71 -6.03
C GLU A 290 4.53 -13.90 -4.88
N ILE A 291 3.24 -13.75 -5.19
CA ILE A 291 2.16 -14.01 -4.24
C ILE A 291 1.78 -15.48 -4.37
N VAL A 292 1.83 -16.20 -3.25
CA VAL A 292 1.42 -17.60 -3.17
C VAL A 292 0.12 -17.68 -2.39
N CYS A 293 -0.89 -18.27 -2.99
CA CYS A 293 -2.19 -18.48 -2.34
C CYS A 293 -2.27 -19.90 -1.74
N PRO A 294 -3.06 -20.10 -0.67
CA PRO A 294 -3.44 -21.44 -0.25
C PRO A 294 -4.22 -22.18 -1.35
N ASN A 295 -4.16 -23.51 -1.34
CA ASN A 295 -4.77 -24.36 -2.38
C ASN A 295 -6.30 -24.51 -2.24
N SER A 296 -6.84 -24.30 -1.04
CA SER A 296 -8.26 -24.41 -0.76
C SER A 296 -8.60 -23.70 0.55
N GLY A 297 -9.87 -23.30 0.69
CA GLY A 297 -10.39 -22.65 1.88
C GLY A 297 -11.91 -22.68 1.89
N THR A 298 -12.51 -22.20 2.99
CA THR A 298 -13.96 -21.99 3.07
C THR A 298 -14.33 -20.75 2.26
N PRO A 299 -15.11 -20.85 1.17
CA PRO A 299 -15.47 -19.67 0.38
C PRO A 299 -16.35 -18.71 1.20
N CYS A 300 -16.29 -17.42 0.85
CA CYS A 300 -17.23 -16.41 1.33
C CYS A 300 -18.10 -15.89 0.19
N ASP A 301 -19.41 -15.83 0.42
CA ASP A 301 -20.37 -15.10 -0.40
C ASP A 301 -20.70 -13.76 0.28
N ALA A 302 -20.00 -12.70 -0.13
CA ALA A 302 -20.13 -11.39 0.51
C ALA A 302 -21.52 -10.74 0.36
N LEU A 303 -22.41 -11.30 -0.48
CA LEU A 303 -23.81 -10.86 -0.59
C LEU A 303 -24.70 -11.41 0.53
N SER A 304 -24.34 -12.56 1.11
CA SER A 304 -25.17 -13.27 2.09
C SER A 304 -24.55 -13.36 3.47
N GLU A 305 -23.24 -13.08 3.60
CA GLU A 305 -22.53 -13.15 4.87
C GLU A 305 -21.36 -12.17 4.97
N GLU A 306 -20.84 -12.03 6.19
CA GLU A 306 -19.58 -11.34 6.45
C GLU A 306 -18.39 -12.25 6.14
N CYS A 307 -17.32 -11.63 5.62
CA CYS A 307 -16.07 -12.30 5.36
C CYS A 307 -14.96 -11.78 6.29
N LEU A 308 -14.11 -12.69 6.76
CA LEU A 308 -12.91 -12.36 7.52
C LEU A 308 -11.74 -13.19 6.99
N TYR A 309 -10.62 -12.55 6.66
CA TYR A 309 -9.44 -13.21 6.13
C TYR A 309 -8.20 -12.82 6.93
N ASN A 310 -7.26 -13.75 7.10
CA ASN A 310 -5.89 -13.40 7.46
C ASN A 310 -5.09 -13.21 6.17
N ILE A 311 -4.90 -11.97 5.73
CA ILE A 311 -4.28 -11.64 4.43
C ILE A 311 -2.76 -11.90 4.38
N TRP A 312 -2.13 -12.18 5.52
CA TRP A 312 -0.70 -12.58 5.54
C TRP A 312 -0.51 -14.06 5.24
N LEU A 313 -1.50 -14.90 5.58
CA LEU A 313 -1.51 -16.35 5.30
C LEU A 313 -2.36 -16.69 4.07
N ASP A 314 -3.40 -15.92 3.81
CA ASP A 314 -4.34 -16.06 2.71
C ASP A 314 -4.48 -14.73 1.95
N PRO A 315 -3.43 -14.31 1.22
CA PRO A 315 -3.44 -13.05 0.47
C PRO A 315 -4.46 -13.04 -0.68
N CYS A 316 -5.10 -14.17 -0.96
CA CYS A 316 -6.02 -14.35 -2.08
C CYS A 316 -7.47 -14.56 -1.60
N GLU A 317 -7.72 -14.38 -0.30
CA GLU A 317 -9.06 -14.35 0.30
C GLU A 317 -9.91 -15.58 -0.03
N GLN A 318 -9.28 -16.77 0.07
CA GLN A 318 -9.89 -18.06 -0.24
C GLN A 318 -10.49 -18.77 0.98
N ASN A 319 -10.09 -18.41 2.21
CA ASN A 319 -10.51 -19.07 3.44
C ASN A 319 -11.18 -18.10 4.42
N ASN A 320 -12.51 -18.05 4.37
CA ASN A 320 -13.33 -17.25 5.27
C ASN A 320 -13.26 -17.78 6.71
N LEU A 321 -12.78 -16.94 7.61
CA LEU A 321 -12.63 -17.19 9.04
C LEU A 321 -13.84 -16.76 9.86
N ALA A 322 -14.79 -16.01 9.28
CA ALA A 322 -15.88 -15.35 10.01
C ALA A 322 -16.80 -16.34 10.74
N ARG A 323 -17.00 -17.54 10.18
CA ARG A 323 -17.85 -18.59 10.78
C ARG A 323 -17.18 -19.35 11.92
N HIS A 324 -15.86 -19.24 12.05
CA HIS A 324 -15.12 -20.08 12.98
C HIS A 324 -15.05 -19.43 14.38
N PRO A 325 -15.54 -20.08 15.45
CA PRO A 325 -15.69 -19.47 16.78
C PRO A 325 -14.40 -18.85 17.35
N LYS A 326 -13.23 -19.44 17.04
CA LYS A 326 -11.91 -18.90 17.39
C LYS A 326 -11.73 -17.41 17.01
N TYR A 327 -12.31 -16.96 15.90
CA TYR A 327 -12.14 -15.59 15.39
C TYR A 327 -13.31 -14.66 15.75
N ALA A 328 -14.27 -15.09 16.55
CA ALA A 328 -15.45 -14.29 16.91
C ALA A 328 -15.07 -12.96 17.59
N LYS A 329 -14.02 -12.97 18.44
CA LYS A 329 -13.50 -11.76 19.09
C LYS A 329 -12.95 -10.78 18.05
N ILE A 330 -12.09 -11.26 17.15
CA ILE A 330 -11.49 -10.44 16.07
C ILE A 330 -12.60 -9.88 15.18
N LEU A 331 -13.56 -10.70 14.76
CA LEU A 331 -14.68 -10.24 13.93
C LEU A 331 -15.47 -9.10 14.62
N ASN A 332 -15.71 -9.21 15.92
CA ASN A 332 -16.36 -8.15 16.68
C ASN A 332 -15.50 -6.87 16.78
N GLU A 333 -14.19 -6.99 16.95
CA GLU A 333 -13.26 -5.84 16.92
C GLU A 333 -13.24 -5.16 15.54
N MET A 334 -13.31 -5.93 14.45
CA MET A 334 -13.41 -5.39 13.10
C MET A 334 -14.69 -4.59 12.91
N ARG A 335 -15.85 -5.13 13.34
CA ARG A 335 -17.14 -4.42 13.30
C ARG A 335 -17.09 -3.11 14.08
N GLN A 336 -16.51 -3.12 15.29
CA GLN A 336 -16.36 -1.90 16.10
C GLN A 336 -15.47 -0.86 15.40
N GLY A 337 -14.40 -1.29 14.72
CA GLY A 337 -13.56 -0.41 13.92
C GLY A 337 -14.35 0.26 12.79
N VAL A 338 -15.18 -0.50 12.07
CA VAL A 338 -16.07 0.04 11.02
C VAL A 338 -17.04 1.08 11.60
N GLU A 339 -17.69 0.79 12.73
CA GLU A 339 -18.59 1.75 13.38
C GLU A 339 -17.86 3.03 13.83
N PHE A 340 -16.62 2.91 14.29
CA PHE A 340 -15.80 4.06 14.63
C PHE A 340 -15.55 4.94 13.40
N PHE A 341 -15.12 4.36 12.27
CA PHE A 341 -14.95 5.12 11.03
C PHE A 341 -16.25 5.77 10.58
N ARG A 342 -17.37 5.03 10.61
CA ARG A 342 -18.70 5.56 10.28
C ARG A 342 -19.08 6.76 11.13
N SER A 343 -18.80 6.71 12.44
CA SER A 343 -19.12 7.80 13.37
C SER A 343 -18.35 9.10 13.11
N THR A 344 -17.22 9.02 12.40
CA THR A 344 -16.36 10.17 12.06
C THR A 344 -16.47 10.59 10.59
N ALA A 345 -17.21 9.83 9.78
CA ALA A 345 -17.36 10.09 8.35
C ALA A 345 -18.19 11.35 8.11
N VAL A 346 -17.74 12.16 7.14
CA VAL A 346 -18.51 13.29 6.64
C VAL A 346 -19.47 12.81 5.54
N PRO A 347 -20.67 13.39 5.40
CA PRO A 347 -21.59 13.02 4.33
C PRO A 347 -20.97 13.17 2.94
N PRO A 348 -21.23 12.24 2.00
CA PRO A 348 -20.72 12.35 0.65
C PRO A 348 -21.25 13.62 -0.02
N LYS A 349 -20.35 14.41 -0.62
CA LYS A 349 -20.74 15.56 -1.44
C LYS A 349 -21.17 15.06 -2.82
N THR A 350 -22.44 14.73 -2.99
CA THR A 350 -22.99 14.39 -4.31
C THR A 350 -23.51 15.66 -4.99
N GLY A 351 -22.74 16.19 -5.94
CA GLY A 351 -23.11 17.39 -6.71
C GLY A 351 -24.18 17.16 -7.79
N GLY A 352 -24.59 15.91 -7.99
CA GLY A 352 -25.44 15.49 -9.11
C GLY A 352 -24.80 15.75 -10.49
N ILE A 353 -25.34 15.13 -11.52
CA ILE A 353 -25.04 15.50 -12.91
C ILE A 353 -26.14 16.46 -13.36
N LYS A 354 -25.78 17.68 -13.76
CA LYS A 354 -26.73 18.62 -14.36
C LYS A 354 -26.40 18.85 -15.85
N PRO A 355 -27.41 19.05 -16.72
CA PRO A 355 -27.17 19.23 -18.15
C PRO A 355 -26.23 20.39 -18.50
N GLU A 356 -26.23 21.46 -17.70
CA GLU A 356 -25.35 22.63 -17.88
C GLU A 356 -23.86 22.34 -17.64
N TYR A 357 -23.52 21.22 -17.03
CA TYR A 357 -22.12 20.80 -16.87
C TYR A 357 -21.58 20.10 -18.12
N GLY A 358 -22.47 19.71 -19.04
CA GLY A 358 -22.11 18.90 -20.20
C GLY A 358 -21.32 19.70 -21.25
N PRO A 359 -20.34 19.09 -21.93
CA PRO A 359 -19.48 19.78 -22.91
C PRO A 359 -20.27 20.35 -24.09
N SER A 360 -21.49 19.85 -24.35
CA SER A 360 -22.42 20.42 -25.33
C SER A 360 -22.80 21.87 -25.07
N ARG A 361 -22.66 22.35 -23.83
CA ARG A 361 -22.87 23.75 -23.45
C ARG A 361 -21.57 24.51 -23.20
N HIS A 362 -20.43 23.91 -23.56
CA HIS A 362 -19.08 24.44 -23.32
C HIS A 362 -18.21 24.24 -24.56
N ASN A 363 -18.75 24.53 -25.74
CA ASN A 363 -18.04 24.43 -27.02
C ASN A 363 -17.39 23.04 -27.27
N CYS A 364 -18.07 21.99 -26.83
CA CYS A 364 -17.59 20.60 -26.89
C CYS A 364 -16.29 20.33 -26.13
N LEU A 365 -15.99 21.15 -25.13
CA LEU A 365 -14.90 20.97 -24.20
C LEU A 365 -15.46 20.74 -22.80
N TRP A 366 -14.79 19.89 -22.02
CA TRP A 366 -15.02 19.86 -20.58
C TRP A 366 -14.28 21.06 -19.99
N SER A 367 -15.04 22.07 -19.53
CA SER A 367 -14.49 23.27 -18.92
C SER A 367 -14.98 23.46 -17.48
N ASN A 368 -14.43 24.47 -16.80
CA ASN A 368 -14.85 24.83 -15.46
C ASN A 368 -16.14 25.66 -15.52
N TYR A 369 -17.29 25.00 -15.41
CA TYR A 369 -18.61 25.64 -15.47
C TYR A 369 -18.88 26.67 -14.35
N LEU A 370 -18.05 26.71 -13.30
CA LEU A 370 -18.13 27.74 -12.25
C LEU A 370 -17.41 29.03 -12.63
N GLU A 371 -16.44 28.95 -13.54
CA GLU A 371 -15.69 30.09 -14.07
C GLU A 371 -16.24 30.53 -15.43
N GLU A 372 -16.72 29.58 -16.22
CA GLU A 372 -17.28 29.78 -17.56
C GLU A 372 -18.77 29.45 -17.58
N ALA A 373 -19.59 30.46 -17.85
CA ALA A 373 -21.04 30.26 -17.97
C ALA A 373 -21.35 29.35 -19.19
N PRO A 374 -22.34 28.45 -19.08
CA PRO A 374 -22.77 27.63 -20.21
C PRO A 374 -23.28 28.50 -21.35
N THR A 375 -23.06 28.05 -22.58
CA THR A 375 -23.60 28.70 -23.77
C THR A 375 -25.13 28.62 -23.79
N ASP A 376 -25.77 29.63 -24.40
CA ASP A 376 -27.23 29.64 -24.60
C ASP A 376 -27.70 28.63 -25.66
N TYR A 377 -26.76 28.08 -26.44
CA TYR A 377 -26.99 27.04 -27.43
C TYR A 377 -26.40 25.70 -26.97
N ILE A 378 -26.86 24.61 -27.59
CA ILE A 378 -26.39 23.25 -27.35
C ILE A 378 -25.72 22.75 -28.63
N LEU A 379 -24.48 22.28 -28.51
CA LEU A 379 -23.75 21.64 -29.59
C LEU A 379 -23.88 20.11 -29.54
N GLN A 380 -23.85 19.50 -30.71
CA GLN A 380 -23.68 18.06 -30.84
C GLN A 380 -22.18 17.75 -30.80
N CYS A 381 -21.70 17.19 -29.68
CA CYS A 381 -20.29 16.91 -29.46
C CYS A 381 -19.93 15.48 -29.87
N ASP A 382 -19.90 15.25 -31.17
CA ASP A 382 -19.37 14.03 -31.76
C ASP A 382 -18.21 14.34 -32.71
N TYR A 383 -17.49 13.30 -33.12
CA TYR A 383 -16.39 13.42 -34.08
C TYR A 383 -16.83 13.97 -35.45
N GLY A 384 -18.12 13.92 -35.76
CA GLY A 384 -18.68 14.32 -37.04
C GLY A 384 -19.26 15.74 -37.05
N SER A 385 -19.13 16.51 -35.98
CA SER A 385 -19.74 17.84 -35.85
C SER A 385 -18.68 18.92 -35.58
N PRO A 386 -18.90 20.19 -35.95
CA PRO A 386 -18.03 21.30 -35.51
C PRO A 386 -17.92 21.33 -33.97
N PRO A 387 -16.73 21.58 -33.39
CA PRO A 387 -15.49 22.04 -34.03
C PRO A 387 -14.57 20.91 -34.56
N CYS A 388 -14.99 19.65 -34.47
CA CYS A 388 -14.16 18.49 -34.84
C CYS A 388 -14.09 18.25 -36.36
N GLN A 389 -15.02 18.80 -37.14
CA GLN A 389 -14.92 18.84 -38.61
C GLN A 389 -13.92 19.93 -39.04
N THR A 390 -12.78 19.51 -39.59
CA THR A 390 -11.84 20.38 -40.32
C THR A 390 -12.06 20.32 -41.82
#